data_AF-A0A8J4USC4-F1
#
_entry.id   AF-A0A8J4USC4-F1
#
_cell.length_a   1.000
_cell.length_b   1.000
_cell.length_c   1.000
_cell.angle_alpha   90.00
_cell.angle_beta   90.00
_cell.angle_gamma   90.00
#
_symmetry.space_group_name_H-M   'P 1'
#
loop_
_entity.id
_entity.type
_entity.pdbx_description
1 polymer ?
#
loop_
_entity_poly.entity_id
_entity_poly.type
_entity_poly.pdbx_seq_one_letter_code
_entity_poly.pdbx_strand_id
1 'polypeptide(L)'
;MSSLNTDANETDTLVEIPSTVEELMIQSEVQRKIKSQPVYLKYFWKILLIVSAFYSLPSIQFVFFQYSDPSIQCYFNYKCARNFAGLTAFNNVLSNIFYITAGTAFLLITHFTAHKEDGVHGLHTDMSLYYCMGLTILLEGVFSALYHVCPSKLNFQFDTTFMLIGSGLLFFTVHQKRHATFTAGAFKAFSFFALFIFFNFLSLTNINAYVFWTLFFLLFGYISIVGSAYLLAHRRLVFNNSLSVIWFYIKKLRHPSQIDDRPRFITILIANVLSWGMVLANVILGFLSNIAKDFSNLILGVIILNFLVYLFYYIYMKFKHGEKVHFGIWILFIVMLVSWTVGLWFFEIPVTNKFLTFDESLKLNEPCVVFDYFDTHDVWHFFSAVGLFSIMSIVYFIDWDLRYVPRSLIHVF
;
A
#
# COMPACT_ATOMS: atom_id res chain seq x y z
N MET A 1 21.37 -18.13 -76.04
CA MET A 1 20.10 -17.50 -76.45
C MET A 1 19.20 -17.48 -75.23
N SER A 2 19.25 -16.37 -74.47
CA SER A 2 18.20 -15.31 -74.40
C SER A 2 16.99 -15.79 -73.59
N SER A 3 16.45 -15.13 -72.57
CA SER A 3 16.41 -13.72 -72.11
C SER A 3 15.67 -13.74 -70.74
N LEU A 4 16.17 -13.14 -69.65
CA LEU A 4 15.97 -11.76 -69.17
C LEU A 4 14.52 -11.31 -68.83
N ASN A 5 14.34 -10.95 -67.54
CA ASN A 5 13.43 -9.96 -66.90
C ASN A 5 11.91 -10.20 -66.87
N THR A 6 11.10 -9.76 -65.89
CA THR A 6 11.11 -9.07 -64.55
C THR A 6 9.61 -9.10 -64.11
N ASP A 7 9.16 -9.14 -62.85
CA ASP A 7 8.97 -8.07 -61.84
C ASP A 7 8.19 -8.74 -60.66
N ALA A 8 8.66 -8.77 -59.41
CA ALA A 8 8.62 -7.74 -58.36
C ALA A 8 7.21 -7.34 -57.86
N ASN A 9 6.79 -7.85 -56.69
CA ASN A 9 6.28 -7.06 -55.55
C ASN A 9 5.77 -7.95 -54.39
N GLU A 10 6.65 -8.25 -53.44
CA GLU A 10 6.27 -8.44 -52.03
C GLU A 10 7.31 -7.68 -51.20
N THR A 11 6.89 -6.57 -50.62
CA THR A 11 7.65 -5.82 -49.60
C THR A 11 7.71 -6.66 -48.33
N ASP A 12 8.58 -7.66 -48.33
CA ASP A 12 9.11 -8.27 -47.13
C ASP A 12 10.07 -7.25 -46.49
N THR A 13 9.65 -6.68 -45.37
CA THR A 13 10.57 -5.99 -44.47
C THR A 13 11.58 -7.04 -43.99
N LEU A 14 12.72 -7.09 -44.68
CA LEU A 14 13.90 -7.87 -44.33
C LEU A 14 14.22 -7.63 -42.85
N VAL A 15 13.88 -8.62 -42.02
CA VAL A 15 14.39 -8.71 -40.66
C VAL A 15 15.89 -8.93 -40.82
N GLU A 16 16.69 -7.89 -40.58
CA GLU A 16 18.15 -8.00 -40.57
C GLU A 16 18.55 -9.11 -39.60
N ILE A 17 19.07 -10.21 -40.17
CA ILE A 17 19.60 -11.31 -39.40
C ILE A 17 20.94 -10.82 -38.83
N PRO A 18 21.14 -10.84 -37.50
CA PRO A 18 22.36 -10.31 -36.90
C PRO A 18 23.59 -11.02 -37.46
N SER A 19 24.57 -10.24 -37.88
CA SER A 19 25.71 -10.73 -38.66
C SER A 19 26.78 -11.42 -37.82
N THR A 20 26.70 -11.24 -36.49
CA THR A 20 27.69 -11.77 -35.54
C THR A 20 27.03 -12.65 -34.47
N VAL A 21 27.76 -13.68 -34.03
CA VAL A 21 27.34 -14.55 -32.92
C VAL A 21 27.12 -13.73 -31.64
N GLU A 22 27.88 -12.67 -31.45
CA GLU A 22 27.75 -11.76 -30.31
C GLU A 22 26.43 -10.98 -30.33
N GLU A 23 26.02 -10.42 -31.48
CA GLU A 23 24.71 -9.78 -31.62
C GLU A 23 23.55 -10.77 -31.45
N LEU A 24 23.68 -11.99 -31.97
CA LEU A 24 22.71 -13.07 -31.76
C LEU A 24 22.61 -13.45 -30.28
N MET A 25 23.73 -13.52 -29.56
CA MET A 25 23.75 -13.81 -28.12
C MET A 25 23.11 -12.68 -27.32
N ILE A 26 23.45 -11.42 -27.62
CA ILE A 26 22.84 -10.22 -27.00
C ILE A 26 21.34 -10.20 -27.27
N GLN A 27 20.91 -10.44 -28.52
CA GLN A 27 19.49 -10.46 -28.87
C GLN A 27 18.76 -11.64 -28.22
N SER A 28 19.41 -12.80 -28.08
CA SER A 28 18.85 -13.95 -27.36
C SER A 28 18.79 -13.71 -25.84
N GLU A 29 19.76 -12.99 -25.26
CA GLU A 29 19.75 -12.59 -23.85
C GLU A 29 18.68 -11.55 -23.58
N VAL A 30 18.53 -10.58 -24.47
CA VAL A 30 17.44 -9.60 -24.46
C VAL A 30 16.10 -10.34 -24.56
N GLN A 31 15.95 -11.28 -25.51
CA GLN A 31 14.73 -12.09 -25.62
C GLN A 31 14.49 -13.00 -24.41
N ARG A 32 15.52 -13.61 -23.82
CA ARG A 32 15.41 -14.42 -22.59
C ARG A 32 15.05 -13.56 -21.37
N LYS A 33 15.56 -12.32 -21.30
CA LYS A 33 15.17 -11.33 -20.28
C LYS A 33 13.73 -10.85 -20.48
N ILE A 34 13.25 -10.75 -21.72
CA ILE A 34 11.86 -10.42 -22.05
C ILE A 34 10.91 -11.59 -21.71
N LYS A 35 11.28 -12.84 -22.00
CA LYS A 35 10.42 -14.03 -21.79
C LYS A 35 10.26 -14.49 -20.34
N SER A 36 11.06 -13.98 -19.40
CA SER A 36 11.12 -14.46 -18.00
C SER A 36 10.34 -13.60 -16.98
N GLN A 37 9.40 -12.76 -17.44
CA GLN A 37 8.57 -11.96 -16.53
C GLN A 37 7.45 -12.81 -15.89
N PRO A 38 7.25 -12.74 -14.55
CA PRO A 38 6.35 -13.64 -13.84
C PRO A 38 4.87 -13.34 -14.12
N VAL A 39 4.17 -14.36 -14.65
CA VAL A 39 2.71 -14.45 -14.89
C VAL A 39 1.84 -14.08 -13.66
N TYR A 40 2.42 -14.04 -12.46
CA TYR A 40 1.72 -13.88 -11.18
C TYR A 40 1.26 -12.44 -10.87
N LEU A 41 1.76 -11.41 -11.55
CA LEU A 41 1.41 -10.00 -11.30
C LEU A 41 0.01 -9.63 -11.81
N LYS A 42 -0.40 -10.21 -12.94
CA LYS A 42 -1.70 -9.97 -13.60
C LYS A 42 -2.91 -10.33 -12.74
N TYR A 43 -2.72 -11.07 -11.65
CA TYR A 43 -3.78 -11.53 -10.77
C TYR A 43 -3.99 -10.67 -9.52
N PHE A 44 -3.13 -9.69 -9.24
CA PHE A 44 -3.21 -8.90 -8.00
C PHE A 44 -4.58 -8.23 -7.84
N TRP A 45 -5.05 -7.47 -8.83
CA TRP A 45 -6.33 -6.76 -8.75
C TRP A 45 -7.52 -7.72 -8.77
N LYS A 46 -7.42 -8.83 -9.50
CA LYS A 46 -8.45 -9.89 -9.53
C LYS A 46 -8.60 -10.55 -8.16
N ILE A 47 -7.48 -10.88 -7.51
CA ILE A 47 -7.48 -11.47 -6.17
C ILE A 47 -8.00 -10.45 -5.16
N LEU A 48 -7.62 -9.17 -5.26
CA LEU A 48 -8.16 -8.12 -4.40
C LEU A 48 -9.69 -8.06 -4.50
N LEU A 49 -10.26 -8.12 -5.71
CA LEU A 49 -11.72 -8.14 -5.89
C LEU A 49 -12.37 -9.36 -5.22
N ILE A 50 -11.77 -10.54 -5.37
CA ILE A 50 -12.26 -11.76 -4.71
C ILE A 50 -12.21 -11.60 -3.18
N VAL A 51 -11.05 -11.20 -2.63
CA VAL A 51 -10.89 -10.96 -1.19
C VAL A 51 -11.93 -9.96 -0.70
N SER A 52 -12.14 -8.87 -1.45
CA SER A 52 -13.09 -7.82 -1.09
C SER A 52 -14.54 -8.31 -1.12
N ALA A 53 -14.92 -9.14 -2.10
CA ALA A 53 -16.26 -9.70 -2.19
C ALA A 53 -16.57 -10.62 -0.98
N PHE A 54 -15.64 -11.52 -0.64
CA PHE A 54 -15.79 -12.41 0.50
C PHE A 54 -15.70 -11.69 1.85
N TYR A 55 -15.03 -10.54 1.90
CA TYR A 55 -15.01 -9.69 3.08
C TYR A 55 -16.31 -8.86 3.21
N SER A 56 -16.85 -8.34 2.09
CA SER A 56 -18.01 -7.45 2.08
C SER A 56 -19.28 -8.12 2.60
N LEU A 57 -19.56 -9.35 2.14
CA LEU A 57 -20.80 -10.05 2.49
C LEU A 57 -21.02 -10.19 4.01
N PRO A 58 -20.09 -10.79 4.78
CA PRO A 58 -20.27 -10.91 6.23
C PRO A 58 -20.17 -9.55 6.93
N SER A 59 -19.35 -8.61 6.47
CA SER A 59 -19.25 -7.27 7.08
C SER A 59 -20.56 -6.51 7.00
N ILE A 60 -21.19 -6.48 5.82
CA ILE A 60 -22.48 -5.82 5.62
C ILE A 60 -23.54 -6.48 6.49
N GLN A 61 -23.65 -7.81 6.43
CA GLN A 61 -24.61 -8.55 7.23
C GLN A 61 -24.44 -8.26 8.74
N PHE A 62 -23.20 -8.27 9.23
CA PHE A 62 -22.89 -8.08 10.64
C PHE A 62 -23.24 -6.66 11.11
N VAL A 63 -22.85 -5.63 10.36
CA VAL A 63 -23.13 -4.24 10.74
C VAL A 63 -24.62 -3.95 10.75
N PHE A 64 -25.37 -4.39 9.74
CA PHE A 64 -26.82 -4.17 9.70
C PHE A 64 -27.58 -5.00 10.75
N PHE A 65 -27.08 -6.18 11.09
CA PHE A 65 -27.58 -6.94 12.23
C PHE A 65 -27.42 -6.13 13.53
N GLN A 66 -26.23 -5.58 13.78
CA GLN A 66 -25.96 -4.77 14.96
C GLN A 66 -26.78 -3.48 15.01
N TYR A 67 -26.92 -2.80 13.87
CA TYR A 67 -27.70 -1.57 13.78
C TYR A 67 -29.20 -1.79 14.06
N SER A 68 -29.72 -2.98 13.71
CA SER A 68 -31.14 -3.31 13.89
C SER A 68 -31.47 -3.81 15.30
N ASP A 69 -30.47 -4.24 16.06
CA ASP A 69 -30.65 -4.78 17.41
C ASP A 69 -30.57 -3.66 18.46
N PRO A 70 -31.68 -3.34 19.16
CA PRO A 70 -31.70 -2.26 20.15
C PRO A 70 -30.85 -2.54 21.40
N SER A 71 -30.43 -3.79 21.61
CA SER A 71 -29.53 -4.15 22.73
C SER A 71 -28.08 -3.75 22.46
N ILE A 72 -27.72 -3.44 21.22
CA ILE A 72 -26.36 -3.12 20.79
C ILE A 72 -26.21 -1.61 20.66
N GLN A 73 -25.19 -1.06 21.32
CA GLN A 73 -24.90 0.37 21.31
C GLN A 73 -23.90 0.74 20.21
N CYS A 74 -24.33 1.60 19.28
CA CYS A 74 -23.49 2.21 18.26
C CYS A 74 -22.99 3.57 18.73
N TYR A 75 -21.69 3.83 18.60
CA TYR A 75 -21.01 5.01 19.14
C TYR A 75 -21.06 6.19 18.16
N PHE A 76 -22.13 6.98 18.22
CA PHE A 76 -22.31 8.16 17.38
C PHE A 76 -21.96 9.48 18.09
N ASN A 77 -21.67 10.51 17.30
CA ASN A 77 -21.69 11.89 17.76
C ASN A 77 -23.12 12.44 17.64
N TYR A 78 -23.95 12.21 18.66
CA TYR A 78 -25.37 12.58 18.63
C TYR A 78 -25.63 14.08 18.52
N LYS A 79 -24.67 14.94 18.90
CA LYS A 79 -24.80 16.40 18.75
C LYS A 79 -24.67 16.86 17.28
N CYS A 80 -24.00 16.07 16.43
CA CYS A 80 -23.88 16.37 15.00
C CYS A 80 -24.66 15.40 14.09
N ALA A 81 -25.11 14.25 14.61
CA ALA A 81 -25.79 13.23 13.82
C ALA A 81 -26.95 13.78 12.97
N ARG A 82 -26.90 13.53 11.66
CA ARG A 82 -27.96 13.90 10.71
C ARG A 82 -28.63 12.64 10.17
N ASN A 83 -29.88 12.45 10.59
CA ASN A 83 -30.68 11.30 10.18
C ASN A 83 -31.08 11.41 8.70
N PHE A 84 -30.79 10.38 7.91
CA PHE A 84 -31.28 10.27 6.53
C PHE A 84 -31.28 8.80 6.07
N ALA A 85 -32.21 8.42 5.18
CA ALA A 85 -32.34 7.06 4.64
C ALA A 85 -32.39 5.93 5.71
N GLY A 86 -32.93 6.22 6.89
CA GLY A 86 -33.01 5.25 8.00
C GLY A 86 -31.72 5.06 8.79
N LEU A 87 -30.67 5.87 8.53
CA LEU A 87 -29.40 5.87 9.24
C LEU A 87 -29.28 7.06 10.19
N THR A 88 -28.84 6.82 11.43
CA THR A 88 -28.72 7.85 12.48
C THR A 88 -27.71 8.94 12.13
N ALA A 89 -26.50 8.55 11.72
CA ALA A 89 -25.41 9.46 11.40
C ALA A 89 -25.06 9.40 9.91
N PHE A 90 -26.03 9.74 9.05
CA PHE A 90 -25.84 9.64 7.59
C PHE A 90 -24.73 10.59 7.10
N ASN A 91 -24.52 11.71 7.77
CA ASN A 91 -23.40 12.62 7.47
C ASN A 91 -22.03 11.91 7.54
N ASN A 92 -21.82 11.05 8.54
CA ASN A 92 -20.57 10.28 8.68
C ASN A 92 -20.42 9.17 7.63
N VAL A 93 -21.54 8.62 7.16
CA VAL A 93 -21.53 7.68 6.02
C VAL A 93 -21.23 8.43 4.73
N LEU A 94 -21.84 9.60 4.53
CA LEU A 94 -21.69 10.41 3.32
C LEU A 94 -20.29 11.01 3.18
N SER A 95 -19.62 11.38 4.27
CA SER A 95 -18.29 11.99 4.23
C SER A 95 -17.23 11.09 3.57
N ASN A 96 -17.48 9.78 3.51
CA ASN A 96 -16.62 8.80 2.83
C ASN A 96 -16.71 8.80 1.29
N ILE A 97 -17.64 9.55 0.70
CA ILE A 97 -17.77 9.69 -0.76
C ILE A 97 -16.50 10.28 -1.40
N PHE A 98 -15.71 11.04 -0.65
CA PHE A 98 -14.45 11.62 -1.11
C PHE A 98 -13.41 10.54 -1.42
N TYR A 99 -13.34 9.46 -0.63
CA TYR A 99 -12.49 8.31 -0.96
C TYR A 99 -12.99 7.59 -2.20
N ILE A 100 -14.29 7.35 -2.33
CA ILE A 100 -14.88 6.70 -3.52
C ILE A 100 -14.56 7.51 -4.78
N THR A 101 -14.67 8.84 -4.69
CA THR A 101 -14.34 9.77 -5.78
C THR A 101 -12.86 9.73 -6.11
N ALA A 102 -11.98 9.79 -5.10
CA ALA A 102 -10.53 9.71 -5.26
C ALA A 102 -10.08 8.39 -5.91
N GLY A 103 -10.59 7.26 -5.43
CA GLY A 103 -10.30 5.93 -5.98
C GLY A 103 -10.78 5.80 -7.43
N THR A 104 -12.01 6.26 -7.71
CA THR A 104 -12.56 6.25 -9.07
C THR A 104 -11.75 7.14 -10.02
N ALA A 105 -11.41 8.37 -9.60
CA ALA A 105 -10.59 9.28 -10.38
C ALA A 105 -9.21 8.66 -10.69
N PHE A 106 -8.57 8.03 -9.70
CA PHE A 106 -7.29 7.34 -9.91
C PHE A 106 -7.40 6.15 -10.88
N LEU A 107 -8.48 5.35 -10.79
CA LEU A 107 -8.74 4.26 -11.73
C LEU A 107 -8.94 4.77 -13.17
N LEU A 108 -9.67 5.88 -13.35
CA LEU A 108 -9.84 6.50 -14.67
C LEU A 108 -8.52 7.04 -15.21
N ILE A 109 -7.75 7.76 -14.39
CA ILE A 109 -6.42 8.27 -14.76
C ILE A 109 -5.51 7.11 -15.19
N THR A 110 -5.41 6.07 -14.38
CA THR A 110 -4.56 4.91 -14.69
C THR A 110 -5.01 4.19 -15.96
N HIS A 111 -6.32 4.06 -16.19
CA HIS A 111 -6.87 3.47 -17.41
C HIS A 111 -6.51 4.27 -18.67
N PHE A 112 -6.74 5.59 -18.66
CA PHE A 112 -6.53 6.45 -19.84
C PHE A 112 -5.07 6.81 -20.09
N THR A 113 -4.21 6.81 -19.07
CA THR A 113 -2.80 7.18 -19.19
C THR A 113 -1.84 5.99 -19.16
N ALA A 114 -2.37 4.76 -19.13
CA ALA A 114 -1.61 3.53 -19.24
C ALA A 114 -0.77 3.51 -20.52
N HIS A 115 0.54 3.38 -20.35
CA HIS A 115 1.45 3.21 -21.48
C HIS A 115 1.41 1.77 -22.00
N LYS A 116 1.39 1.59 -23.32
CA LYS A 116 1.47 0.27 -23.95
C LYS A 116 2.92 -0.23 -23.91
N GLU A 117 3.13 -1.47 -23.47
CA GLU A 117 4.46 -2.07 -23.46
C GLU A 117 4.92 -2.37 -24.89
N ASP A 118 6.08 -1.87 -25.28
CA ASP A 118 6.79 -2.26 -26.51
C ASP A 118 7.91 -3.29 -26.24
N GLY A 119 8.20 -3.56 -24.96
CA GLY A 119 9.24 -4.47 -24.50
C GLY A 119 10.67 -3.90 -24.56
N VAL A 120 10.85 -2.68 -25.07
CA VAL A 120 12.15 -2.06 -25.36
C VAL A 120 12.38 -0.83 -24.49
N HIS A 121 11.38 0.02 -24.31
CA HIS A 121 11.49 1.27 -23.59
C HIS A 121 10.80 1.22 -22.23
N GLY A 122 11.27 2.08 -21.32
CA GLY A 122 10.69 2.30 -20.02
C GLY A 122 10.76 1.11 -19.06
N LEU A 123 10.18 1.34 -17.89
CA LEU A 123 9.98 0.30 -16.88
C LEU A 123 8.87 -0.67 -17.31
N HIS A 124 8.78 -1.79 -16.62
CA HIS A 124 7.70 -2.75 -16.83
C HIS A 124 6.34 -2.08 -16.59
N THR A 125 5.43 -2.17 -17.57
CA THR A 125 4.15 -1.46 -17.58
C THR A 125 2.97 -2.28 -17.03
N ASP A 126 3.21 -3.26 -16.14
CA ASP A 126 2.10 -3.99 -15.52
C ASP A 126 1.30 -3.05 -14.61
N MET A 127 0.06 -2.77 -15.00
CA MET A 127 -0.82 -1.84 -14.30
C MET A 127 -1.57 -2.46 -13.12
N SER A 128 -1.41 -3.77 -12.86
CA SER A 128 -2.21 -4.50 -11.87
C SER A 128 -2.10 -3.93 -10.46
N LEU A 129 -0.91 -3.53 -10.03
CA LEU A 129 -0.73 -2.91 -8.71
C LEU A 129 -1.32 -1.50 -8.65
N TYR A 130 -1.26 -0.72 -9.73
CA TYR A 130 -1.91 0.60 -9.77
C TYR A 130 -3.44 0.47 -9.78
N TYR A 131 -4.00 -0.52 -10.49
CA TYR A 131 -5.42 -0.84 -10.35
C TYR A 131 -5.77 -1.27 -8.92
N CYS A 132 -4.92 -2.05 -8.24
CA CYS A 132 -5.13 -2.33 -6.81
C CYS A 132 -5.13 -1.06 -5.96
N MET A 133 -4.20 -0.13 -6.17
CA MET A 133 -4.15 1.14 -5.42
C MET A 133 -5.46 1.93 -5.54
N GLY A 134 -6.00 2.06 -6.76
CA GLY A 134 -7.28 2.72 -6.99
C GLY A 134 -8.46 1.97 -6.35
N LEU A 135 -8.48 0.65 -6.49
CA LEU A 135 -9.50 -0.20 -5.85
C LEU A 135 -9.42 -0.13 -4.32
N THR A 136 -8.24 -0.09 -3.71
CA THR A 136 -8.09 -0.02 -2.25
C THR A 136 -8.65 1.27 -1.68
N ILE A 137 -8.47 2.43 -2.33
CA ILE A 137 -9.06 3.70 -1.88
C ILE A 137 -10.59 3.65 -2.01
N LEU A 138 -11.10 3.09 -3.12
CA LEU A 138 -12.54 2.94 -3.31
C LEU A 138 -13.14 2.05 -2.21
N LEU A 139 -12.50 0.91 -1.94
CA LEU A 139 -12.91 -0.04 -0.91
C LEU A 139 -12.75 0.54 0.49
N GLU A 140 -11.72 1.32 0.77
CA GLU A 140 -11.57 2.10 2.01
C GLU A 140 -12.78 3.00 2.21
N GLY A 141 -13.21 3.76 1.20
CA GLY A 141 -14.43 4.57 1.27
C GLY A 141 -15.69 3.75 1.55
N VAL A 142 -15.86 2.60 0.88
CA VAL A 142 -17.03 1.72 1.09
C VAL A 142 -17.06 1.13 2.50
N PHE A 143 -15.93 0.61 2.99
CA PHE A 143 -15.88 -0.07 4.28
C PHE A 143 -15.78 0.90 5.46
N SER A 144 -15.23 2.09 5.26
CA SER A 144 -15.29 3.18 6.23
C SER A 144 -16.73 3.70 6.37
N ALA A 145 -17.43 3.93 5.25
CA ALA A 145 -18.86 4.23 5.26
C ALA A 145 -19.69 3.16 5.98
N LEU A 146 -19.37 1.87 5.74
CA LEU A 146 -20.01 0.75 6.42
C LEU A 146 -19.75 0.77 7.93
N TYR A 147 -18.53 1.06 8.39
CA TYR A 147 -18.24 1.23 9.82
C TYR A 147 -19.11 2.33 10.45
N HIS A 148 -19.31 3.46 9.76
CA HIS A 148 -20.12 4.57 10.25
C HIS A 148 -21.63 4.31 10.30
N VAL A 149 -22.12 3.21 9.73
CA VAL A 149 -23.52 2.76 9.94
C VAL A 149 -23.75 2.35 11.39
N CYS A 150 -22.79 1.66 12.02
CA CYS A 150 -22.83 1.37 13.46
C CYS A 150 -21.40 1.31 14.02
N PRO A 151 -20.83 2.44 14.47
CA PRO A 151 -19.48 2.50 14.98
C PRO A 151 -19.35 1.65 16.25
N SER A 152 -18.48 0.64 16.24
CA SER A 152 -18.24 -0.24 17.38
C SER A 152 -16.79 -0.72 17.42
N LYS A 153 -16.35 -1.25 18.57
CA LYS A 153 -15.01 -1.82 18.73
C LYS A 153 -14.71 -2.92 17.69
N LEU A 154 -15.69 -3.78 17.41
CA LEU A 154 -15.52 -4.90 16.48
C LEU A 154 -15.54 -4.43 15.02
N ASN A 155 -16.39 -3.45 14.69
CA ASN A 155 -16.51 -2.93 13.33
C ASN A 155 -15.30 -2.09 12.89
N PHE A 156 -14.49 -1.64 13.84
CA PHE A 156 -13.28 -0.85 13.54
C PHE A 156 -12.29 -1.58 12.62
N GLN A 157 -12.31 -2.91 12.60
CA GLN A 157 -11.49 -3.67 11.65
C GLN A 157 -11.91 -3.40 10.19
N PHE A 158 -13.20 -3.17 9.92
CA PHE A 158 -13.69 -2.93 8.57
C PHE A 158 -13.08 -1.66 7.97
N ASP A 159 -13.03 -0.60 8.76
CA ASP A 159 -12.44 0.70 8.43
C ASP A 159 -10.93 0.61 8.16
N THR A 160 -10.20 -0.15 9.00
CA THR A 160 -8.72 -0.22 8.95
C THR A 160 -8.15 -1.22 7.94
N THR A 161 -8.94 -2.19 7.48
CA THR A 161 -8.43 -3.30 6.64
C THR A 161 -7.88 -2.83 5.30
N PHE A 162 -8.60 -1.95 4.60
CA PHE A 162 -8.16 -1.47 3.28
C PHE A 162 -7.07 -0.39 3.39
N MET A 163 -7.01 0.35 4.49
CA MET A 163 -5.86 1.22 4.80
C MET A 163 -4.57 0.39 4.91
N LEU A 164 -4.63 -0.75 5.62
CA LEU A 164 -3.49 -1.67 5.78
C LEU A 164 -3.06 -2.29 4.45
N ILE A 165 -4.01 -2.82 3.68
CA ILE A 165 -3.73 -3.42 2.38
C ILE A 165 -3.17 -2.36 1.41
N GLY A 166 -3.80 -1.17 1.34
CA GLY A 166 -3.40 -0.08 0.46
C GLY A 166 -2.00 0.45 0.76
N SER A 167 -1.69 0.71 2.03
CA SER A 167 -0.35 1.16 2.47
C SER A 167 0.74 0.12 2.20
N GLY A 168 0.43 -1.16 2.38
CA GLY A 168 1.35 -2.23 2.01
C GLY A 168 1.59 -2.33 0.51
N LEU A 169 0.53 -2.24 -0.29
CA LEU A 169 0.61 -2.26 -1.75
C LEU A 169 1.37 -1.05 -2.32
N LEU A 170 1.33 0.10 -1.66
CA LEU A 170 2.17 1.26 -1.99
C LEU A 170 3.66 0.90 -1.94
N PHE A 171 4.12 0.25 -0.86
CA PHE A 171 5.49 -0.25 -0.76
C PHE A 171 5.81 -1.26 -1.88
N PHE A 172 4.94 -2.26 -2.09
CA PHE A 172 5.13 -3.25 -3.16
C PHE A 172 5.23 -2.60 -4.53
N THR A 173 4.44 -1.57 -4.79
CA THR A 173 4.43 -0.85 -6.08
C THR A 173 5.73 -0.11 -6.31
N VAL A 174 6.23 0.63 -5.30
CA VAL A 174 7.51 1.34 -5.43
C VAL A 174 8.67 0.35 -5.61
N HIS A 175 8.69 -0.73 -4.83
CA HIS A 175 9.71 -1.76 -4.93
C HIS A 175 9.71 -2.47 -6.30
N GLN A 176 8.53 -2.80 -6.81
CA GLN A 176 8.40 -3.51 -8.09
C GLN A 176 8.95 -2.71 -9.27
N LYS A 177 8.91 -1.36 -9.23
CA LYS A 177 9.38 -0.51 -10.33
C LYS A 177 10.79 -0.86 -10.81
N ARG A 178 11.71 -1.19 -9.90
CA ARG A 178 13.09 -1.60 -10.23
C ARG A 178 13.33 -3.10 -10.09
N HIS A 179 12.39 -3.84 -9.51
CA HIS A 179 12.57 -5.25 -9.14
C HIS A 179 11.40 -6.15 -9.55
N ALA A 180 10.88 -5.98 -10.77
CA ALA A 180 9.70 -6.69 -11.27
C ALA A 180 9.79 -8.24 -11.18
N THR A 181 10.98 -8.82 -11.24
CA THR A 181 11.20 -10.28 -11.17
C THR A 181 11.29 -10.81 -9.74
N PHE A 182 11.49 -9.95 -8.75
CA PHE A 182 11.75 -10.36 -7.37
C PHE A 182 10.52 -10.26 -6.47
N THR A 183 9.55 -9.39 -6.80
CA THR A 183 8.33 -9.15 -6.01
C THR A 183 7.59 -10.43 -5.62
N ALA A 184 7.07 -10.47 -4.40
CA ALA A 184 6.25 -11.58 -3.92
C ALA A 184 4.99 -11.75 -4.82
N GLY A 185 4.62 -12.99 -5.11
CA GLY A 185 3.38 -13.26 -5.86
C GLY A 185 2.13 -12.85 -5.06
N ALA A 186 1.04 -12.55 -5.76
CA ALA A 186 -0.19 -12.02 -5.20
C ALA A 186 -0.69 -12.79 -3.96
N PHE A 187 -0.77 -14.12 -4.03
CA PHE A 187 -1.19 -14.95 -2.89
C PHE A 187 -0.31 -14.75 -1.65
N LYS A 188 1.02 -14.70 -1.80
CA LYS A 188 1.93 -14.48 -0.68
C LYS A 188 1.74 -13.09 -0.07
N ALA A 189 1.55 -12.08 -0.90
CA ALA A 189 1.30 -10.70 -0.45
C ALA A 189 -0.02 -10.59 0.32
N PHE A 190 -1.12 -11.14 -0.21
CA PHE A 190 -2.41 -11.11 0.48
C PHE A 190 -2.43 -11.99 1.74
N SER A 191 -1.73 -13.13 1.77
CA SER A 191 -1.53 -13.91 3.00
C SER A 191 -0.75 -13.12 4.06
N PHE A 192 0.24 -12.32 3.65
CA PHE A 192 0.96 -11.44 4.56
C PHE A 192 0.05 -10.36 5.16
N PHE A 193 -0.82 -9.73 4.36
CA PHE A 193 -1.82 -8.80 4.89
C PHE A 193 -2.83 -9.49 5.82
N ALA A 194 -3.32 -10.67 5.44
CA ALA A 194 -4.26 -11.45 6.24
C ALA A 194 -3.70 -11.78 7.64
N LEU A 195 -2.39 -12.02 7.75
CA LEU A 195 -1.74 -12.25 9.04
C LEU A 195 -1.86 -11.03 9.97
N PHE A 196 -1.60 -9.81 9.48
CA PHE A 196 -1.75 -8.61 10.30
C PHE A 196 -3.21 -8.27 10.61
N ILE A 197 -4.12 -8.51 9.67
CA ILE A 197 -5.57 -8.39 9.93
C ILE A 197 -6.00 -9.36 11.03
N PHE A 198 -5.47 -10.58 11.06
CA PHE A 198 -5.73 -11.54 12.13
C PHE A 198 -5.18 -11.06 13.48
N PHE A 199 -3.98 -10.48 13.54
CA PHE A 199 -3.48 -9.87 14.78
C PHE A 199 -4.32 -8.66 15.20
N ASN A 200 -4.84 -7.88 14.25
CA ASN A 200 -5.76 -6.80 14.53
C ASN A 200 -7.04 -7.32 15.19
N PHE A 201 -7.63 -8.38 14.64
CA PHE A 201 -8.74 -9.08 15.27
C PHE A 201 -8.39 -9.50 16.71
N LEU A 202 -7.25 -10.20 16.90
CA LEU A 202 -6.81 -10.65 18.23
C LEU A 202 -6.69 -9.49 19.23
N SER A 203 -6.15 -8.34 18.83
CA SER A 203 -6.04 -7.16 19.70
C SER A 203 -7.39 -6.58 20.16
N LEU A 204 -8.46 -6.85 19.39
CA LEU A 204 -9.81 -6.41 19.72
C LEU A 204 -10.56 -7.41 20.60
N THR A 205 -10.04 -8.63 20.77
CA THR A 205 -10.58 -9.64 21.69
C THR A 205 -10.13 -9.44 23.15
N ASN A 206 -10.61 -10.28 24.07
CA ASN A 206 -10.23 -10.25 25.49
C ASN A 206 -8.95 -11.07 25.78
N ILE A 207 -8.03 -11.14 24.82
CA ILE A 207 -6.73 -11.82 25.02
C ILE A 207 -5.89 -11.06 26.06
N ASN A 208 -5.09 -11.80 26.83
CA ASN A 208 -4.13 -11.21 27.76
C ASN A 208 -3.13 -10.32 27.01
N ALA A 209 -3.01 -9.05 27.42
CA ALA A 209 -2.16 -8.06 26.74
C ALA A 209 -0.69 -8.49 26.68
N TYR A 210 -0.16 -9.10 27.75
CA TYR A 210 1.23 -9.58 27.78
C TYR A 210 1.48 -10.66 26.75
N VAL A 211 0.55 -11.62 26.64
CA VAL A 211 0.61 -12.70 25.65
C VAL A 211 0.54 -12.12 24.24
N PHE A 212 -0.41 -11.23 23.97
CA PHE A 212 -0.59 -10.59 22.67
C PHE A 212 0.67 -9.86 22.20
N TRP A 213 1.19 -8.94 23.02
CA TRP A 213 2.35 -8.12 22.68
C TRP A 213 3.63 -8.93 22.57
N THR A 214 3.80 -9.98 23.38
CA THR A 214 4.95 -10.90 23.26
C THR A 214 4.91 -11.67 21.95
N LEU A 215 3.76 -12.24 21.58
CA LEU A 215 3.59 -12.95 20.31
C LEU A 215 3.84 -12.01 19.11
N PHE A 216 3.28 -10.80 19.16
CA PHE A 216 3.49 -9.82 18.10
C PHE A 216 4.95 -9.39 17.99
N PHE A 217 5.64 -9.13 19.11
CA PHE A 217 7.04 -8.73 19.11
C PHE A 217 7.94 -9.79 18.44
N LEU A 218 7.74 -11.07 18.76
CA LEU A 218 8.47 -12.18 18.15
C LEU A 218 8.17 -12.30 16.65
N LEU A 219 6.90 -12.20 16.26
CA LEU A 219 6.49 -12.25 14.87
C LEU A 219 7.08 -11.08 14.07
N PHE A 220 6.97 -9.86 14.61
CA PHE A 220 7.54 -8.66 14.01
C PHE A 220 9.04 -8.81 13.82
N GLY A 221 9.75 -9.36 14.82
CA GLY A 221 11.18 -9.61 14.73
C GLY A 221 11.55 -10.59 13.62
N TYR A 222 10.80 -11.68 13.49
CA TYR A 222 11.00 -12.63 12.39
C TYR A 222 10.78 -11.96 11.02
N ILE A 223 9.67 -11.25 10.84
CA ILE A 223 9.31 -10.58 9.58
C ILE A 223 10.33 -9.49 9.23
N SER A 224 10.73 -8.66 10.20
CA SER A 224 11.70 -7.57 10.02
C SER A 224 13.06 -8.10 9.56
N ILE A 225 13.58 -9.16 10.20
CA ILE A 225 14.87 -9.76 9.85
C ILE A 225 14.82 -10.39 8.44
N VAL A 226 13.80 -11.21 8.18
CA VAL A 226 13.65 -11.90 6.89
C VAL A 226 13.41 -10.89 5.76
N GLY A 227 12.55 -9.89 5.99
CA GLY A 227 12.28 -8.82 5.04
C GLY A 227 13.52 -7.99 4.71
N SER A 228 14.31 -7.62 5.72
CA SER A 228 15.57 -6.88 5.53
C SER A 228 16.60 -7.70 4.74
N ALA A 229 16.74 -8.99 5.06
CA ALA A 229 17.62 -9.90 4.34
C ALA A 229 17.19 -10.03 2.86
N TYR A 230 15.88 -10.12 2.61
CA TYR A 230 15.32 -10.19 1.27
C TYR A 230 15.61 -8.91 0.45
N LEU A 231 15.35 -7.73 1.02
CA LEU A 231 15.60 -6.46 0.34
C LEU A 231 17.08 -6.24 0.00
N LEU A 232 18.02 -6.78 0.80
CA LEU A 232 19.46 -6.68 0.56
C LEU A 232 20.03 -7.73 -0.39
N ALA A 233 19.37 -8.87 -0.55
CA ALA A 233 19.94 -10.01 -1.26
C ALA A 233 19.83 -9.91 -2.80
N HIS A 234 19.08 -8.95 -3.36
CA HIS A 234 18.74 -8.89 -4.80
C HIS A 234 18.30 -10.25 -5.38
N ARG A 235 17.66 -11.10 -4.55
CA ARG A 235 17.29 -12.46 -4.92
C ARG A 235 15.82 -12.70 -4.65
N ARG A 236 15.22 -13.55 -5.49
CA ARG A 236 13.83 -13.98 -5.36
C ARG A 236 13.67 -14.72 -4.04
N LEU A 237 12.57 -14.47 -3.35
CA LEU A 237 12.24 -15.11 -2.07
C LEU A 237 11.97 -16.61 -2.31
N VAL A 238 13.02 -17.42 -2.23
CA VAL A 238 12.92 -18.87 -2.15
C VAL A 238 12.79 -19.19 -0.66
N PHE A 239 11.63 -19.67 -0.24
CA PHE A 239 11.39 -20.18 1.11
C PHE A 239 12.13 -21.52 1.28
N ASN A 240 13.46 -21.51 1.24
CA ASN A 240 14.28 -22.62 1.70
C ASN A 240 14.77 -22.32 3.12
N ASN A 241 14.94 -23.38 3.92
CA ASN A 241 15.18 -23.34 5.37
C ASN A 241 15.94 -22.09 5.85
N SER A 242 15.18 -21.27 6.58
CA SER A 242 15.42 -19.87 6.97
C SER A 242 16.75 -19.54 7.65
N LEU A 243 17.52 -20.54 8.09
CA LEU A 243 18.75 -20.34 8.87
C LEU A 243 19.93 -19.87 8.03
N SER A 244 20.09 -20.37 6.80
CA SER A 244 21.21 -20.00 5.93
C SER A 244 21.12 -18.54 5.45
N VAL A 245 19.91 -18.06 5.18
CA VAL A 245 19.64 -16.66 4.79
C VAL A 245 19.89 -15.71 5.96
N ILE A 246 19.44 -16.06 7.17
CA ILE A 246 19.70 -15.29 8.38
C ILE A 246 21.20 -15.23 8.67
N TRP A 247 21.91 -16.35 8.56
CA TRP A 247 23.36 -16.39 8.81
C TRP A 247 24.16 -15.58 7.78
N PHE A 248 23.73 -15.59 6.51
CA PHE A 248 24.27 -14.70 5.47
C PHE A 248 24.07 -13.22 5.81
N TYR A 249 22.89 -12.83 6.31
CA TYR A 249 22.60 -11.46 6.73
C TYR A 249 23.47 -11.02 7.91
N ILE A 250 23.59 -11.86 8.95
CA ILE A 250 24.45 -11.59 10.12
C ILE A 250 25.92 -11.40 9.68
N LYS A 251 26.40 -12.23 8.74
CA LYS A 251 27.77 -12.11 8.22
C LYS A 251 27.98 -10.82 7.44
N LYS A 252 27.01 -10.37 6.63
CA LYS A 252 27.07 -9.08 5.91
C LYS A 252 26.99 -7.86 6.84
N LEU A 253 26.14 -7.90 7.86
CA LEU A 253 26.08 -6.86 8.89
C LEU A 253 27.42 -6.68 9.61
N ARG A 254 28.15 -7.78 9.83
CA ARG A 254 29.46 -7.76 10.48
C ARG A 254 30.56 -7.15 9.60
N HIS A 255 30.35 -7.08 8.28
CA HIS A 255 31.28 -6.48 7.31
C HIS A 255 30.56 -5.52 6.35
N PRO A 256 30.11 -4.34 6.81
CA PRO A 256 29.35 -3.38 5.99
C PRO A 256 30.13 -2.87 4.77
N SER A 257 31.46 -2.94 4.79
CA SER A 257 32.34 -2.52 3.70
C SER A 257 32.22 -3.37 2.44
N GLN A 258 31.66 -4.58 2.54
CA GLN A 258 31.44 -5.52 1.43
C GLN A 258 30.04 -5.40 0.79
N ILE A 259 29.28 -4.36 1.13
CA ILE A 259 27.95 -4.11 0.58
C ILE A 259 28.08 -3.18 -0.63
N ASP A 260 27.78 -3.72 -1.82
CA ASP A 260 27.84 -2.98 -3.09
C ASP A 260 26.86 -1.80 -3.14
N ASP A 261 25.67 -1.94 -2.52
CA ASP A 261 24.64 -0.89 -2.46
C ASP A 261 24.51 -0.28 -1.04
N ARG A 262 25.44 0.62 -0.70
CA ARG A 262 25.46 1.32 0.58
C ARG A 262 24.19 2.15 0.85
N PRO A 263 23.64 2.94 -0.11
CA PRO A 263 22.41 3.69 0.12
C PRO A 263 21.22 2.83 0.54
N ARG A 264 21.04 1.66 -0.07
CA ARG A 264 19.99 0.71 0.31
C ARG A 264 20.17 0.20 1.73
N PHE A 265 21.39 -0.20 2.09
CA PHE A 265 21.68 -0.69 3.43
C PHE A 265 21.38 0.36 4.51
N ILE A 266 21.81 1.60 4.30
CA ILE A 266 21.52 2.71 5.23
C ILE A 266 20.00 2.93 5.34
N THR A 267 19.28 2.90 4.22
CA THR A 267 17.82 3.05 4.19
C THR A 267 17.12 1.96 5.00
N ILE A 268 17.49 0.70 4.80
CA ILE A 268 16.93 -0.44 5.54
C ILE A 268 17.27 -0.35 7.03
N LEU A 269 18.47 0.11 7.37
CA LEU A 269 18.86 0.32 8.76
C LEU A 269 17.99 1.41 9.43
N ILE A 270 17.81 2.55 8.76
CA ILE A 270 16.94 3.64 9.24
C ILE A 270 15.50 3.14 9.41
N ALA A 271 14.95 2.47 8.40
CA ALA A 271 13.60 1.93 8.43
C ALA A 271 13.40 0.97 9.61
N ASN A 272 14.36 0.08 9.86
CA ASN A 272 14.32 -0.85 10.99
C ASN A 272 14.44 -0.13 12.34
N VAL A 273 15.38 0.81 12.51
CA VAL A 273 15.54 1.55 13.77
C VAL A 273 14.24 2.27 14.14
N LEU A 274 13.62 2.95 13.18
CA LEU A 274 12.37 3.68 13.41
C LEU A 274 11.21 2.71 13.69
N SER A 275 11.09 1.62 12.92
CA SER A 275 10.01 0.64 13.09
C SER A 275 10.10 -0.11 14.41
N TRP A 276 11.30 -0.57 14.79
CA TRP A 276 11.53 -1.20 16.08
C TRP A 276 11.32 -0.23 17.24
N GLY A 277 11.67 1.06 17.08
CA GLY A 277 11.36 2.09 18.04
C GLY A 277 9.85 2.21 18.31
N MET A 278 9.03 2.28 17.25
CA MET A 278 7.56 2.31 17.36
C MET A 278 7.00 1.05 18.03
N VAL A 279 7.47 -0.13 17.63
CA VAL A 279 7.01 -1.41 18.19
C VAL A 279 7.40 -1.54 19.65
N LEU A 280 8.64 -1.22 20.02
CA LEU A 280 9.11 -1.27 21.41
C LEU A 280 8.31 -0.31 22.30
N ALA A 281 8.09 0.93 21.84
CA ALA A 281 7.30 1.90 22.57
C ALA A 281 5.87 1.38 22.84
N ASN A 282 5.22 0.80 21.84
CA ASN A 282 3.86 0.27 21.98
C ASN A 282 3.80 -1.00 22.83
N VAL A 283 4.81 -1.89 22.76
CA VAL A 283 4.89 -3.06 23.65
C VAL A 283 5.03 -2.62 25.12
N ILE A 284 5.91 -1.64 25.39
CA ILE A 284 6.09 -1.11 26.75
C ILE A 284 4.80 -0.45 27.24
N LEU A 285 4.20 0.43 26.43
CA LEU A 285 2.93 1.09 26.78
C LEU A 285 1.81 0.07 26.97
N GLY A 286 1.75 -0.96 26.13
CA GLY A 286 0.78 -2.04 26.20
C GLY A 286 0.90 -2.88 27.47
N PHE A 287 2.13 -3.12 27.95
CA PHE A 287 2.37 -3.76 29.24
C PHE A 287 1.97 -2.85 30.41
N LEU A 288 2.38 -1.58 30.39
CA LEU A 288 2.10 -0.63 31.47
C LEU A 288 0.61 -0.32 31.63
N SER A 289 -0.11 -0.19 30.52
CA SER A 289 -1.55 0.09 30.49
C SER A 289 -2.41 -1.18 30.56
N ASN A 290 -1.81 -2.38 30.47
CA ASN A 290 -2.51 -3.66 30.36
C ASN A 290 -3.58 -3.68 29.26
N ILE A 291 -3.30 -2.99 28.14
CA ILE A 291 -4.22 -2.78 27.03
C ILE A 291 -3.54 -3.19 25.72
N ALA A 292 -4.28 -3.91 24.87
CA ALA A 292 -3.87 -4.25 23.49
C ALA A 292 -4.50 -3.32 22.43
N LYS A 293 -5.30 -2.33 22.87
CA LYS A 293 -5.96 -1.34 22.00
C LYS A 293 -4.86 -0.46 21.37
N ASP A 294 -5.11 0.01 20.14
CA ASP A 294 -4.18 0.75 19.25
C ASP A 294 -3.19 -0.06 18.39
N PHE A 295 -3.30 -1.40 18.39
CA PHE A 295 -2.53 -2.23 17.47
C PHE A 295 -2.68 -1.82 15.99
N SER A 296 -3.90 -1.52 15.54
CA SER A 296 -4.18 -1.14 14.14
C SER A 296 -3.38 0.11 13.73
N ASN A 297 -3.35 1.11 14.61
CA ASN A 297 -2.61 2.36 14.39
C ASN A 297 -1.10 2.12 14.35
N LEU A 298 -0.58 1.26 15.25
CA LEU A 298 0.83 0.86 15.24
C LEU A 298 1.22 0.21 13.91
N ILE A 299 0.51 -0.83 13.48
CA ILE A 299 0.91 -1.58 12.28
C ILE A 299 0.75 -0.73 11.02
N LEU A 300 -0.32 0.07 10.93
CA LEU A 300 -0.51 1.01 9.84
C LEU A 300 0.63 2.04 9.79
N GLY A 301 0.98 2.62 10.94
CA GLY A 301 2.09 3.56 11.07
C GLY A 301 3.42 2.97 10.65
N VAL A 302 3.73 1.73 11.07
CA VAL A 302 4.96 1.02 10.67
C VAL A 302 5.00 0.79 9.16
N ILE A 303 3.90 0.35 8.54
CA ILE A 303 3.86 0.11 7.09
C ILE A 303 4.02 1.42 6.31
N ILE A 304 3.30 2.49 6.69
CA ILE A 304 3.42 3.82 6.07
C ILE A 304 4.85 4.35 6.22
N LEU A 305 5.45 4.23 7.41
CA LEU A 305 6.82 4.66 7.66
C LEU A 305 7.82 3.94 6.73
N ASN A 306 7.74 2.60 6.64
CA ASN A 306 8.61 1.82 5.76
C ASN A 306 8.43 2.21 4.29
N PHE A 307 7.18 2.42 3.88
CA PHE A 307 6.86 2.94 2.55
C PHE A 307 7.51 4.31 2.29
N LEU A 308 7.33 5.29 3.18
CA LEU A 308 7.85 6.65 3.01
C LEU A 308 9.38 6.65 2.98
N VAL A 309 10.04 5.92 3.89
CA VAL A 309 11.51 5.78 3.89
C VAL A 309 12.00 5.19 2.57
N TYR A 310 11.31 4.17 2.05
CA TYR A 310 11.67 3.57 0.76
C TYR A 310 11.37 4.49 -0.43
N LEU A 311 10.30 5.28 -0.39
CA LEU A 311 9.98 6.28 -1.42
C LEU A 311 11.03 7.40 -1.47
N PHE A 312 11.50 7.90 -0.33
CA PHE A 312 12.56 8.90 -0.30
C PHE A 312 13.90 8.33 -0.79
N TYR A 313 14.21 7.09 -0.41
CA TYR A 313 15.33 6.36 -0.99
C TYR A 313 15.23 6.23 -2.51
N TYR A 314 14.03 5.89 -3.02
CA TYR A 314 13.77 5.77 -4.45
C TYR A 314 14.04 7.10 -5.18
N ILE A 315 13.53 8.22 -4.66
CA ILE A 315 13.75 9.56 -5.21
C ILE A 315 15.25 9.93 -5.16
N TYR A 316 15.92 9.67 -4.05
CA TYR A 316 17.36 9.91 -3.91
C TYR A 316 18.16 9.15 -4.97
N MET A 317 17.83 7.88 -5.20
CA MET A 317 18.51 7.06 -6.19
C MET A 317 18.22 7.48 -7.64
N LYS A 318 17.01 7.99 -7.93
CA LYS A 318 16.73 8.66 -9.22
C LYS A 318 17.71 9.80 -9.46
N PHE A 319 17.85 10.71 -8.50
CA PHE A 319 18.78 11.83 -8.63
C PHE A 319 20.25 11.40 -8.75
N LYS A 320 20.67 10.40 -7.97
CA LYS A 320 22.03 9.86 -8.03
C LYS A 320 22.40 9.34 -9.42
N HIS A 321 21.43 8.79 -10.16
CA HIS A 321 21.61 8.27 -11.52
C HIS A 321 21.21 9.27 -12.61
N GLY A 322 20.97 10.54 -12.27
CA GLY A 322 20.64 11.59 -13.25
C GLY A 322 19.22 11.51 -13.82
N GLU A 323 18.34 10.69 -13.23
CA GLU A 323 16.92 10.63 -13.59
C GLU A 323 16.18 11.85 -13.04
N LYS A 324 15.10 12.27 -13.72
CA LYS A 324 14.38 13.51 -13.41
C LYS A 324 13.04 13.20 -12.74
N VAL A 325 12.66 14.02 -11.77
CA VAL A 325 11.31 14.01 -11.19
C VAL A 325 10.58 15.25 -11.70
N HIS A 326 9.48 15.05 -12.44
CA HIS A 326 8.70 16.15 -13.01
C HIS A 326 8.18 17.13 -11.96
N PHE A 327 8.10 18.42 -12.31
CA PHE A 327 7.66 19.48 -11.39
C PHE A 327 6.28 19.20 -10.76
N GLY A 328 5.34 18.63 -11.52
CA GLY A 328 4.01 18.27 -11.02
C GLY A 328 4.04 17.30 -9.83
N ILE A 329 5.06 16.45 -9.71
CA ILE A 329 5.21 15.53 -8.57
C ILE A 329 5.51 16.31 -7.28
N TRP A 330 6.31 17.38 -7.37
CA TRP A 330 6.61 18.24 -6.22
C TRP A 330 5.38 19.00 -5.75
N ILE A 331 4.52 19.45 -6.68
CA ILE A 331 3.22 20.03 -6.33
C ILE A 331 2.38 19.00 -5.58
N LEU A 332 2.28 17.76 -6.07
CA LEU A 332 1.55 16.69 -5.39
C LEU A 332 2.11 16.38 -4.01
N PHE A 333 3.43 16.46 -3.81
CA PHE A 333 4.05 16.32 -2.48
C PHE A 333 3.57 17.42 -1.52
N ILE A 334 3.52 18.67 -1.96
CA ILE A 334 3.03 19.78 -1.15
C ILE A 334 1.56 19.56 -0.79
N VAL A 335 0.72 19.22 -1.77
CA VAL A 335 -0.71 18.93 -1.55
C VAL A 335 -0.88 17.78 -0.57
N MET A 336 -0.10 16.70 -0.72
CA MET A 336 -0.11 15.56 0.19
C MET A 336 0.25 15.99 1.61
N LEU A 337 1.36 16.72 1.81
CA LEU A 337 1.82 17.15 3.12
C LEU A 337 0.80 18.06 3.81
N VAL A 338 0.28 19.08 3.11
CA VAL A 338 -0.73 19.98 3.66
C VAL A 338 -2.00 19.20 4.04
N SER A 339 -2.47 18.34 3.15
CA SER A 339 -3.69 17.56 3.40
C SER A 339 -3.52 16.58 4.57
N TRP A 340 -2.37 15.91 4.67
CA TRP A 340 -2.08 15.03 5.81
C TRP A 340 -1.96 15.80 7.11
N THR A 341 -1.27 16.95 7.14
CA THR A 341 -1.16 17.75 8.36
C THR A 341 -2.51 18.23 8.85
N VAL A 342 -3.36 18.77 7.96
CA VAL A 342 -4.71 19.21 8.32
C VAL A 342 -5.59 18.02 8.72
N GLY A 343 -5.53 16.91 7.98
CA GLY A 343 -6.28 15.70 8.27
C GLY A 343 -5.91 15.10 9.64
N LEU A 344 -4.62 14.98 9.95
CA LEU A 344 -4.15 14.48 11.25
C LEU A 344 -4.54 15.41 12.39
N TRP A 345 -4.54 16.73 12.17
CA TRP A 345 -5.00 17.67 13.18
C TRP A 345 -6.48 17.44 13.55
N PHE A 346 -7.35 17.21 12.56
CA PHE A 346 -8.75 16.88 12.80
C PHE A 346 -8.97 15.47 13.36
N PHE A 347 -8.14 14.49 12.96
CA PHE A 347 -8.17 13.12 13.46
C PHE A 347 -7.95 13.04 14.98
N GLU A 348 -7.07 13.88 15.51
CA GLU A 348 -6.75 13.94 16.95
C GLU A 348 -7.83 14.63 17.80
N ILE A 349 -8.90 15.18 17.19
CA ILE A 349 -10.01 15.81 17.92
C ILE A 349 -11.10 14.75 18.16
N PRO A 350 -11.23 14.20 19.38
CA PRO A 350 -12.16 13.11 19.64
C PRO A 350 -13.59 13.62 19.81
N VAL A 351 -14.49 13.26 18.89
CA VAL A 351 -15.95 13.47 19.03
C VAL A 351 -16.70 12.23 19.53
N THR A 352 -16.05 11.07 19.41
CA THR A 352 -16.51 9.78 19.93
C THR A 352 -15.29 8.93 20.30
N ASN A 353 -15.48 7.95 21.19
CA ASN A 353 -14.48 6.93 21.46
C ASN A 353 -15.15 5.58 21.77
N LYS A 354 -14.94 4.60 20.87
CA LYS A 354 -15.47 3.23 20.95
C LYS A 354 -14.76 2.32 21.96
N PHE A 355 -13.69 2.80 22.57
CA PHE A 355 -12.92 2.06 23.58
C PHE A 355 -13.25 2.45 25.02
N LEU A 356 -14.00 3.54 25.20
CA LEU A 356 -14.60 3.99 26.46
C LEU A 356 -15.97 3.33 26.66
N THR A 357 -16.54 3.50 27.86
CA THR A 357 -17.96 3.17 28.07
C THR A 357 -18.85 4.10 27.22
N PHE A 358 -20.07 3.66 26.92
CA PHE A 358 -21.00 4.44 26.11
C PHE A 358 -21.26 5.83 26.71
N ASP A 359 -21.51 5.91 28.02
CA ASP A 359 -21.78 7.17 28.74
C ASP A 359 -20.57 8.12 28.74
N GLU A 360 -19.34 7.60 28.83
CA GLU A 360 -18.13 8.40 28.71
C GLU A 360 -17.94 8.92 27.29
N SER A 361 -18.27 8.10 26.29
CA SER A 361 -18.20 8.49 24.88
C SER A 361 -19.17 9.63 24.55
N LEU A 362 -20.38 9.61 25.11
CA LEU A 362 -21.37 10.66 24.93
C LEU A 362 -20.89 12.04 25.40
N LYS A 363 -20.01 12.09 26.40
CA LYS A 363 -19.44 13.35 26.91
C LYS A 363 -18.52 14.02 25.91
N LEU A 364 -18.00 13.28 24.92
CA LEU A 364 -17.14 13.79 23.86
C LEU A 364 -17.92 14.35 22.67
N ASN A 365 -19.24 14.15 22.62
CA ASN A 365 -20.04 14.62 21.49
C ASN A 365 -20.00 16.14 21.38
N GLU A 366 -19.79 16.65 20.18
CA GLU A 366 -19.65 18.07 19.86
C GLU A 366 -20.54 18.44 18.66
N PRO A 367 -20.98 19.71 18.54
CA PRO A 367 -21.79 20.14 17.40
C PRO A 367 -21.00 20.05 16.09
N CYS A 368 -21.72 20.06 14.96
CA CYS A 368 -21.09 20.05 13.64
C CYS A 368 -20.21 21.29 13.43
N VAL A 369 -19.11 21.14 12.69
CA VAL A 369 -18.12 22.21 12.45
C VAL A 369 -18.25 22.80 11.05
N VAL A 370 -18.56 21.96 10.05
CA VAL A 370 -18.61 22.37 8.64
C VAL A 370 -20.03 22.26 8.10
N PHE A 371 -20.55 23.36 7.57
CA PHE A 371 -21.91 23.49 7.00
C PHE A 371 -23.06 23.07 7.94
N ASP A 372 -22.83 23.07 9.26
CA ASP A 372 -23.76 22.50 10.25
C ASP A 372 -24.18 21.04 9.94
N TYR A 373 -23.29 20.31 9.26
CA TYR A 373 -23.57 18.96 8.76
C TYR A 373 -22.44 17.96 9.03
N PHE A 374 -21.19 18.40 8.95
CA PHE A 374 -20.01 17.53 9.13
C PHE A 374 -19.28 17.85 10.44
N ASP A 375 -18.89 16.80 11.17
CA ASP A 375 -18.05 16.92 12.36
C ASP A 375 -16.54 16.93 12.01
N THR A 376 -15.67 16.98 13.02
CA THR A 376 -14.22 16.98 12.81
C THR A 376 -13.71 15.69 12.16
N HIS A 377 -14.33 14.55 12.45
CA HIS A 377 -13.95 13.26 11.88
C HIS A 377 -14.31 13.19 10.39
N ASP A 378 -15.45 13.75 10.01
CA ASP A 378 -15.86 13.89 8.62
C ASP A 378 -14.89 14.77 7.83
N VAL A 379 -14.41 15.87 8.44
CA VAL A 379 -13.41 16.73 7.82
C VAL A 379 -12.07 15.99 7.64
N TRP A 380 -11.71 15.11 8.57
CA TRP A 380 -10.55 14.22 8.39
C TRP A 380 -10.70 13.37 7.12
N HIS A 381 -11.87 12.76 6.86
CA HIS A 381 -12.12 11.99 5.62
C HIS A 381 -11.86 12.79 4.35
N PHE A 382 -12.18 14.09 4.33
CA PHE A 382 -11.98 14.94 3.16
C PHE A 382 -10.49 15.11 2.86
N PHE A 383 -9.71 15.47 3.87
CA PHE A 383 -8.28 15.75 3.71
C PHE A 383 -7.46 14.48 3.55
N SER A 384 -7.79 13.40 4.25
CA SER A 384 -7.14 12.11 4.06
C SER A 384 -7.36 11.56 2.65
N ALA A 385 -8.57 11.69 2.08
CA ALA A 385 -8.85 11.26 0.70
C ALA A 385 -7.98 12.02 -0.32
N VAL A 386 -7.82 13.34 -0.16
CA VAL A 386 -6.92 14.15 -1.01
C VAL A 386 -5.47 13.73 -0.83
N GLY A 387 -5.04 13.48 0.41
CA GLY A 387 -3.69 13.00 0.71
C GLY A 387 -3.39 11.63 0.10
N LEU A 388 -4.32 10.68 0.21
CA LEU A 388 -4.23 9.35 -0.39
C LEU A 388 -4.18 9.42 -1.92
N PHE A 389 -5.06 10.20 -2.54
CA PHE A 389 -5.02 10.41 -3.99
C PHE A 389 -3.67 10.97 -4.46
N SER A 390 -3.13 11.93 -3.70
CA SER A 390 -1.85 12.58 -4.01
C SER A 390 -0.68 11.61 -3.92
N ILE A 391 -0.58 10.80 -2.85
CA ILE A 391 0.52 9.83 -2.70
C ILE A 391 0.44 8.70 -3.73
N MET A 392 -0.76 8.23 -4.08
CA MET A 392 -0.92 7.23 -5.14
C MET A 392 -0.49 7.82 -6.50
N SER A 393 -0.85 9.08 -6.76
CA SER A 393 -0.48 9.80 -7.98
C SER A 393 1.03 10.07 -8.06
N ILE A 394 1.69 10.42 -6.95
CA ILE A 394 3.15 10.50 -6.86
C ILE A 394 3.78 9.18 -7.29
N VAL A 395 3.36 8.06 -6.67
CA VAL A 395 3.91 6.74 -6.99
C VAL A 395 3.66 6.36 -8.44
N TYR A 396 2.52 6.71 -9.02
CA TYR A 396 2.22 6.42 -10.43
C TYR A 396 3.06 7.24 -11.41
N PHE A 397 3.20 8.55 -11.17
CA PHE A 397 3.80 9.49 -12.13
C PHE A 397 5.31 9.70 -11.96
N ILE A 398 5.92 9.22 -10.87
CA ILE A 398 7.34 9.48 -10.52
C ILE A 398 8.37 9.05 -11.59
N ASP A 399 8.05 8.07 -12.45
CA ASP A 399 8.96 7.56 -13.51
C ASP A 399 8.52 7.92 -14.92
N TRP A 400 7.70 8.96 -15.08
CA TRP A 400 7.28 9.40 -16.40
C TRP A 400 8.43 9.87 -17.30
N ASP A 401 9.54 10.30 -16.71
CA ASP A 401 10.76 10.67 -17.40
C ASP A 401 11.41 9.49 -18.15
N LEU A 402 11.15 8.25 -17.70
CA LEU A 402 11.76 7.05 -18.25
C LEU A 402 10.97 6.38 -19.37
N ARG A 403 9.75 6.84 -19.70
CA ARG A 403 8.85 6.15 -20.63
C ARG A 403 9.47 5.82 -21.99
N TYR A 404 10.32 6.72 -22.49
CA TYR A 404 10.97 6.59 -23.80
C TYR A 404 12.46 6.24 -23.69
N VAL A 405 12.96 5.95 -22.49
CA VAL A 405 14.35 5.56 -22.27
C VAL A 405 14.49 4.05 -22.53
N PRO A 406 15.47 3.60 -23.34
CA PRO A 406 15.72 2.18 -23.54
C PRO A 406 15.92 1.46 -22.20
N ARG A 407 15.19 0.37 -21.97
CA ARG A 407 15.17 -0.36 -20.69
C ARG A 407 16.55 -0.86 -20.26
N SER A 408 17.43 -1.14 -21.21
CA SER A 408 18.83 -1.53 -20.96
C SER A 408 19.68 -0.42 -20.32
N LEU A 409 19.29 0.85 -20.49
CA LEU A 409 19.98 2.02 -19.92
C LEU A 409 19.41 2.42 -18.56
N ILE A 410 18.27 1.85 -18.15
CA ILE A 410 17.62 2.19 -16.89
C ILE A 410 18.32 1.44 -15.75
N HIS A 411 18.88 2.21 -14.81
CA HIS A 411 19.57 1.63 -13.65
C HIS A 411 18.58 0.92 -12.72
N VAL A 412 18.97 -0.29 -12.28
CA VAL A 412 18.30 -1.04 -11.21
C VAL A 412 19.07 -0.77 -9.93
N PHE A 413 18.38 -0.22 -8.96
CA PHE A 413 18.93 0.12 -7.65
C PHE A 413 18.00 -0.26 -6.55
#